data_AF-A0A7K2MP52-F1
#
_entry.id   AF-A0A7K2MP52-F1
#
_cell.length_a   1.000
_cell.length_b   1.000
_cell.length_c   1.000
_cell.angle_alpha   90.00
_cell.angle_beta   90.00
_cell.angle_gamma   90.00
#
_symmetry.space_group_name_H-M   'P 1'
#
loop_
_entity.id
_entity.type
_entity.pdbx_description
1 polymer ?
#
loop_
_entity_poly.entity_id
_entity_poly.type
_entity_poly.pdbx_seq_one_letter_code
_entity_poly.pdbx_strand_id
1 'polypeptide(L)' 'ATGLPVVAGDSGGAPDAVLDGETGWVVDGNDPNASADRITTLLADPELRRRMGERGRAWVEEKWRWDLLAEHLKALL' A
#
# COMPACT_ATOMS: atom_id res chain seq x y z
N ALA A 1 -5.23 -3.34 8.81
CA ALA A 1 -3.97 -3.51 8.05
C ALA A 1 -3.09 -4.55 8.73
N THR A 2 -2.36 -5.37 7.96
CA THR A 2 -1.56 -6.51 8.48
C THR A 2 -0.06 -6.23 8.61
N GLY A 3 0.40 -5.02 8.25
CA GLY A 3 1.81 -4.64 8.41
C GLY A 3 2.76 -5.26 7.38
N LEU A 4 2.28 -5.56 6.18
CA LEU A 4 3.09 -6.08 5.07
C LEU A 4 3.24 -5.01 3.98
N PRO A 5 4.39 -4.95 3.29
CA PRO A 5 4.50 -4.11 2.09
C PRO A 5 3.59 -4.66 0.98
N VAL A 6 3.13 -3.76 0.13
CA VAL A 6 2.20 -4.08 -0.97
C VAL A 6 2.88 -3.89 -2.32
N VAL A 7 2.72 -4.84 -3.23
CA VAL A 7 2.99 -4.65 -4.66
C VAL A 7 1.65 -4.72 -5.36
N ALA A 8 1.18 -3.59 -5.90
CA ALA A 8 -0.13 -3.46 -6.52
C ALA A 8 0.01 -3.14 -8.02
N GLY A 9 -0.94 -3.62 -8.82
CA GLY A 9 -1.04 -3.19 -10.22
C GLY A 9 -1.58 -1.76 -10.33
N ASP A 10 -1.31 -1.11 -11.46
CA ASP A 10 -1.69 0.26 -11.81
C ASP A 10 -3.16 0.45 -12.24
N SER A 11 -4.04 -0.49 -11.89
CA SER A 11 -5.44 -0.51 -12.34
C SER A 11 -6.47 -0.48 -11.20
N GLY A 12 -7.65 0.09 -11.50
CA GLY A 12 -8.75 0.21 -10.55
C GLY A 12 -8.38 1.10 -9.35
N GLY A 13 -8.89 0.76 -8.17
CA GLY A 13 -8.58 1.48 -6.92
C GLY A 13 -7.37 0.92 -6.16
N ALA A 14 -6.63 -0.04 -6.72
CA ALA A 14 -5.46 -0.60 -6.05
C ALA A 14 -4.32 0.44 -5.87
N PRO A 15 -4.02 1.32 -6.85
CA PRO A 15 -3.01 2.37 -6.67
C PRO A 15 -3.36 3.36 -5.56
N ASP A 16 -4.65 3.66 -5.35
CA ASP A 16 -5.09 4.63 -4.35
C ASP A 16 -4.78 4.20 -2.89
N ALA A 17 -4.61 2.88 -2.69
CA ALA A 17 -4.26 2.30 -1.40
C ALA A 17 -2.74 2.23 -1.14
N VAL A 18 -1.90 2.60 -2.12
CA VAL A 18 -0.44 2.47 -2.05
C VAL A 18 0.23 3.83 -2.23
N LEU A 19 1.04 4.21 -1.24
CA LEU A 19 2.00 5.31 -1.40
C LEU A 19 3.27 4.73 -2.01
N ASP A 20 3.48 5.00 -3.30
CA ASP A 20 4.58 4.44 -4.07
C ASP A 20 5.95 4.77 -3.45
N GLY A 21 6.76 3.74 -3.23
CA GLY A 21 8.06 3.83 -2.57
C GLY A 21 8.00 3.92 -1.03
N GLU A 22 6.84 4.16 -0.43
CA GLU A 22 6.69 4.34 1.02
C GLU A 22 6.01 3.17 1.72
N THR A 23 4.84 2.74 1.22
CA THR A 23 4.06 1.63 1.78
C THR A 23 4.17 0.37 0.92
N GLY A 24 4.82 0.49 -0.23
CA GLY A 24 4.81 -0.51 -1.28
C GLY A 24 5.19 0.11 -2.63
N TRP A 25 4.81 -0.57 -3.71
CA TRP A 25 4.96 -0.06 -5.07
C TRP A 25 3.74 -0.33 -5.92
N VAL A 26 3.52 0.57 -6.88
CA VAL A 26 2.61 0.37 -7.99
C VAL A 26 3.43 -0.08 -9.20
N VAL A 27 3.00 -1.15 -9.87
CA VAL A 27 3.66 -1.72 -11.06
C VAL A 27 2.68 -1.83 -12.21
N ASP A 28 3.19 -1.87 -13.44
CA ASP A 28 2.38 -2.20 -14.62
C ASP A 28 1.84 -3.64 -14.46
N GLY A 29 0.51 -3.77 -14.39
CA GLY A 29 -0.13 -5.06 -14.22
C GLY A 29 0.04 -6.02 -15.41
N ASN A 30 0.47 -5.53 -16.57
CA ASN A 30 0.73 -6.32 -17.78
C ASN A 30 2.19 -6.76 -17.89
N ASP A 31 3.07 -6.33 -16.99
CA ASP A 31 4.48 -6.74 -16.95
C ASP A 31 4.76 -7.63 -15.71
N PRO A 32 4.76 -8.97 -15.87
CA PRO A 32 5.10 -9.88 -14.79
C PRO A 32 6.51 -9.65 -14.22
N ASN A 33 7.46 -9.15 -15.02
CA ASN A 33 8.82 -8.89 -14.56
C ASN A 33 8.86 -7.73 -13.56
N ALA A 34 8.08 -6.66 -13.81
CA ALA A 34 7.96 -5.55 -12.86
C ALA A 34 7.51 -6.03 -11.48
N SER A 35 6.52 -6.93 -11.42
CA SER A 35 6.09 -7.56 -10.16
C SER A 35 7.19 -8.42 -9.53
N ALA A 36 7.83 -9.28 -10.32
CA ALA A 36 8.88 -10.17 -9.86
C ALA A 36 10.07 -9.41 -9.27
N ASP A 37 10.49 -8.32 -9.91
CA ASP A 37 11.62 -7.49 -9.47
C ASP A 37 11.33 -6.84 -8.11
N ARG A 38 10.13 -6.29 -7.93
CA ARG A 38 9.71 -5.69 -6.66
C ARG A 38 9.60 -6.71 -5.54
N ILE A 39 8.99 -7.86 -5.81
CA ILE A 39 8.88 -8.95 -4.83
C ILE A 39 10.28 -9.44 -4.45
N THR A 40 11.17 -9.68 -5.42
CA THR A 40 12.55 -10.12 -5.18
C THR A 40 13.32 -9.11 -4.34
N THR A 41 13.14 -7.81 -4.60
CA THR A 41 13.75 -6.73 -3.79
C THR A 41 13.31 -6.81 -2.32
N LEU A 42 12.01 -7.02 -2.05
CA LEU A 42 11.48 -7.15 -0.68
C LEU A 42 11.91 -8.46 0.02
N LEU A 43 12.15 -9.52 -0.75
CA LEU A 43 12.69 -10.77 -0.22
C LEU A 43 14.16 -10.62 0.16
N ALA A 44 14.94 -9.88 -0.64
CA ALA A 44 16.36 -9.64 -0.43
C ALA A 44 16.66 -8.63 0.69
N ASP A 45 15.75 -7.68 0.97
CA ASP A 45 15.91 -6.67 2.01
C ASP A 45 14.79 -6.75 3.08
N PRO A 46 15.02 -7.49 4.19
CA PRO A 46 14.07 -7.60 5.29
C PRO A 46 13.77 -6.27 5.99
N GLU A 47 14.71 -5.33 6.01
CA GLU A 47 14.55 -4.05 6.71
C GLU A 47 13.67 -3.10 5.90
N LEU A 48 13.87 -3.04 4.58
CA LEU A 48 12.94 -2.38 3.66
C LEU A 48 11.53 -2.97 3.79
N ARG A 49 11.41 -4.29 3.76
CA ARG A 49 10.13 -5.00 3.90
C ARG A 49 9.41 -4.60 5.20
N ARG A 50 10.13 -4.59 6.33
CA ARG A 50 9.60 -4.19 7.64
C ARG A 50 9.15 -2.72 7.62
N ARG A 51 10.01 -1.82 7.16
CA ARG A 51 9.75 -0.37 7.11
C ARG A 51 8.51 -0.04 6.29
N MET A 52 8.39 -0.61 5.10
CA MET A 52 7.24 -0.39 4.22
C MET A 52 5.95 -0.95 4.82
N GLY A 53 5.99 -2.14 5.42
CA GLY A 53 4.83 -2.73 6.08
C GLY A 53 4.34 -1.90 7.27
N GLU A 54 5.26 -1.41 8.10
CA GLU A 54 4.94 -0.52 9.22
C GLU A 54 4.34 0.80 8.75
N ARG A 55 4.94 1.42 7.73
CA ARG A 55 4.40 2.66 7.14
C ARG A 55 3.02 2.45 6.53
N GLY A 56 2.80 1.33 5.84
CA GLY A 56 1.50 0.96 5.26
C GLY A 56 0.43 0.77 6.33
N ARG A 57 0.77 0.14 7.45
CA ARG A 57 -0.15 0.01 8.58
C ARG A 57 -0.52 1.38 9.16
N ALA A 58 0.48 2.22 9.43
CA ALA A 58 0.25 3.55 9.98
C ALA A 58 -0.59 4.43 9.03
N TRP A 59 -0.34 4.36 7.71
CA TRP A 59 -1.17 5.05 6.70
C TRP A 59 -2.66 4.69 6.79
N VAL A 60 -2.98 3.39 6.89
CA VAL A 60 -4.36 2.92 7.03
C VAL A 60 -4.99 3.39 8.35
N GLU A 61 -4.22 3.33 9.44
CA GLU A 61 -4.66 3.81 10.76
C GLU A 61 -4.87 5.34 10.79
N GLU A 62 -4.13 6.11 9.99
CA GLU A 62 -4.24 7.57 9.92
C GLU A 62 -5.40 8.06 9.04
N LYS A 63 -5.72 7.35 7.95
CA LYS A 63 -6.62 7.87 6.90
C LYS A 63 -7.87 7.05 6.62
N TRP A 64 -7.84 5.75 6.91
CA TRP A 64 -8.83 4.80 6.39
C TRP A 64 -9.62 4.08 7.48
N ARG A 65 -9.60 4.61 8.70
CA ARG A 65 -10.43 4.06 9.78
C ARG A 65 -11.91 4.37 9.54
N TRP A 66 -12.76 3.41 9.85
CA TRP A 66 -14.21 3.52 9.68
C TRP A 66 -14.83 4.70 10.42
N ASP A 67 -14.34 5.02 11.62
CA ASP A 67 -14.81 6.17 12.38
C ASP A 67 -14.51 7.49 11.67
N LEU A 68 -13.30 7.65 11.12
CA LEU A 68 -12.93 8.84 10.34
C LEU A 68 -13.80 8.99 9.08
N LEU A 69 -14.00 7.90 8.35
CA LEU A 69 -14.81 7.89 7.13
C LEU A 69 -16.29 8.18 7.43
N ALA A 70 -16.83 7.60 8.50
CA ALA A 70 -18.21 7.84 8.93
C ALA A 70 -18.43 9.30 9.35
N GLU A 71 -17.50 9.90 10.10
CA GLU A 71 -17.58 11.32 10.46
C GLU A 71 -17.49 12.22 9.23
N HIS A 72 -16.61 11.92 8.27
CA HIS A 72 -16.51 12.67 7.03
C HIS A 72 -17.81 12.61 6.22
N LEU A 73 -18.42 11.43 6.09
CA LEU A 73 -19.70 11.27 5.41
C LEU A 73 -20.82 12.04 6.11
N LYS A 74 -20.91 11.97 7.45
CA LYS A 74 -21.90 12.72 8.23
C LYS A 74 -21.78 14.23 8.02
N ALA A 75 -20.57 14.76 7.85
CA ALA A 75 -20.35 16.19 7.62
C ALA A 75 -20.80 16.66 6.22
N LEU A 76 -20.99 15.74 5.26
CA LEU A 76 -21.45 16.05 3.90
C LEU A 76 -22.96 15.88 3.71
N LEU A 77 -23.66 15.27 4.68
CA LEU A 77 -25.11 15.05 4.68
C LEU A 77 -25.81 16.14 5.51
#